data_AF-A0A956Z3V8-F1
#
_entry.id   AF-A0A956Z3V8-F1
#
_cell.length_a   1.000
_cell.length_b   1.000
_cell.length_c   1.000
_cell.angle_alpha   90.00
_cell.angle_beta   90.00
_cell.angle_gamma   90.00
#
_symmetry.space_group_name_H-M   'P 1'
#
loop_
_entity.id
_entity.type
_entity.pdbx_description
1 polymer ?
#
loop_
_entity_poly.entity_id
_entity_poly.type
_entity_poly.pdbx_seq_one_letter_code
_entity_poly.pdbx_strand_id
1 'polypeptide(L)'
;MPLRKLLIRLLPLVSTLAIFAGGVAAFTAAPSGTAEACNPCDCPGDKRINCQGIQFYGIYTYERAGVCYIDAYRMQSNGSPGRRAWRVTSNDLADLPEAPAENTLITSGDAIFLYQLTSGELQVNAGPAEDGKIYVTIWQGCPADHRTESSFVPGS
;
A
#
# COMPACT_ATOMS: atom_id res chain seq x y z
N MET A 1 -55.82 56.52 -31.77
CA MET A 1 -54.57 57.09 -32.34
C MET A 1 -53.50 56.02 -32.36
N PRO A 2 -52.98 55.67 -33.54
CA PRO A 2 -51.93 54.67 -33.75
C PRO A 2 -50.54 55.34 -33.75
N LEU A 3 -49.47 54.62 -33.42
CA LEU A 3 -48.16 54.90 -34.02
C LEU A 3 -47.35 53.62 -34.15
N ARG A 4 -47.55 52.98 -35.30
CA ARG A 4 -46.73 51.92 -35.85
C ARG A 4 -45.68 52.58 -36.75
N LYS A 5 -44.44 52.10 -36.66
CA LYS A 5 -43.35 52.17 -37.65
C LYS A 5 -42.58 53.50 -37.74
N LEU A 6 -41.29 53.42 -37.41
CA LEU A 6 -40.26 53.85 -38.35
C LEU A 6 -39.07 52.90 -38.28
N LEU A 7 -38.90 52.20 -39.39
CA LEU A 7 -37.79 51.34 -39.77
C LEU A 7 -36.64 52.25 -40.27
N ILE A 8 -35.45 51.66 -40.48
CA ILE A 8 -34.30 52.16 -41.28
C ILE A 8 -33.17 52.77 -40.44
N ARG A 9 -31.89 52.45 -40.58
CA ARG A 9 -31.08 51.37 -41.19
C ARG A 9 -29.61 51.76 -40.87
N LEU A 10 -28.69 50.80 -40.96
CA LEU A 10 -27.26 50.96 -41.31
C LEU A 10 -26.34 51.58 -40.25
N LEU A 11 -25.39 50.81 -39.73
CA LEU A 11 -24.02 50.62 -40.26
C LEU A 11 -23.28 49.57 -39.39
N PRO A 12 -22.15 49.00 -39.86
CA PRO A 12 -21.88 47.57 -39.86
C PRO A 12 -20.69 47.22 -38.95
N LEU A 13 -20.25 45.96 -39.03
CA LEU A 13 -18.86 45.51 -38.84
C LEU A 13 -18.06 46.19 -37.72
N VAL A 14 -17.72 45.41 -36.70
CA VAL A 14 -16.34 45.18 -36.20
C VAL A 14 -16.51 44.55 -34.82
N SER A 15 -16.27 43.25 -34.74
CA SER A 15 -15.79 42.55 -33.55
C SER A 15 -15.33 41.14 -33.97
N THR A 16 -14.51 41.08 -35.02
CA THR A 16 -13.48 40.03 -35.09
C THR A 16 -12.35 40.44 -34.17
N LEU A 17 -11.67 39.45 -33.59
CA LEU A 17 -10.47 39.54 -32.74
C LEU A 17 -10.71 39.77 -31.22
N ALA A 18 -11.10 38.71 -30.52
CA ALA A 18 -10.46 38.38 -29.25
C ALA A 18 -9.92 36.96 -29.38
N ILE A 19 -8.70 36.90 -29.93
CA ILE A 19 -7.91 35.69 -30.10
C ILE A 19 -7.68 35.04 -28.74
N PHE A 20 -7.95 33.74 -28.69
CA PHE A 20 -7.41 32.74 -27.76
C PHE A 20 -6.11 33.18 -27.06
N ALA A 21 -6.24 33.80 -25.88
CA ALA A 21 -5.11 34.15 -25.01
C ALA A 21 -5.17 33.45 -23.65
N GLY A 22 -5.80 32.28 -23.58
CA GLY A 22 -5.93 31.49 -22.35
C GLY A 22 -5.29 30.11 -22.40
N GLY A 23 -4.54 29.80 -23.46
CA GLY A 23 -4.22 28.42 -23.82
C GLY A 23 -2.75 28.01 -23.74
N VAL A 24 -1.90 28.62 -22.90
CA VAL A 24 -0.50 28.14 -22.73
C VAL A 24 0.01 28.42 -21.31
N ALA A 25 -0.59 27.83 -20.28
CA ALA A 25 -0.04 27.88 -18.92
C ALA A 25 -0.02 26.52 -18.22
N ALA A 26 -0.09 25.41 -18.97
CA ALA A 26 -0.28 24.07 -18.39
C ALA A 26 0.89 23.08 -18.61
N PHE A 27 2.03 23.49 -19.17
CA PHE A 27 3.06 22.52 -19.60
C PHE A 27 4.47 22.69 -19.01
N THR A 28 4.69 23.55 -18.00
CA THR A 28 6.03 23.72 -17.38
C THR A 28 6.15 23.15 -15.97
N ALA A 29 5.13 22.45 -15.47
CA ALA A 29 5.27 21.70 -14.22
C ALA A 29 6.18 20.49 -14.50
N ALA A 30 7.47 20.64 -14.19
CA ALA A 30 8.38 19.51 -14.12
C ALA A 30 7.84 18.53 -13.07
N PRO A 31 7.77 17.22 -13.36
CA PRO A 31 7.35 16.24 -12.37
C PRO A 31 8.27 16.34 -11.15
N SER A 32 7.70 16.64 -9.98
CA SER A 32 8.43 16.88 -8.74
C SER A 32 8.78 15.60 -7.97
N GLY A 33 8.80 14.45 -8.65
CA GLY A 33 9.11 13.17 -8.02
C GLY A 33 9.69 12.17 -9.01
N THR A 34 10.78 11.53 -8.61
CA THR A 34 11.24 10.28 -9.21
C THR A 34 10.41 9.16 -8.60
N ALA A 35 9.51 8.56 -9.39
CA ALA A 35 8.92 7.28 -9.01
C ALA A 35 9.98 6.21 -9.32
N GLU A 36 10.61 5.66 -8.29
CA GLU A 36 11.54 4.56 -8.45
C GLU A 36 10.76 3.31 -8.89
N ALA A 37 11.12 2.73 -10.04
CA ALA A 37 10.52 1.51 -10.59
C ALA A 37 11.13 0.22 -9.99
N CYS A 38 11.51 0.28 -8.72
CA CYS A 38 12.04 -0.85 -7.96
C CYS A 38 10.91 -1.83 -7.62
N ASN A 39 11.26 -3.11 -7.47
CA ASN A 39 10.42 -4.04 -6.72
C ASN A 39 10.25 -3.45 -5.30
N PRO A 40 9.05 -3.39 -4.71
CA PRO A 40 8.80 -2.72 -3.44
C PRO A 40 9.84 -3.00 -2.32
N CYS A 41 10.36 -4.22 -2.23
CA CYS A 41 11.42 -4.56 -1.27
C CYS A 41 12.82 -4.01 -1.59
N ASP A 42 13.05 -3.68 -2.85
CA ASP A 42 14.29 -3.06 -3.34
C ASP A 42 14.17 -1.52 -3.36
N CYS A 43 13.01 -0.99 -2.96
CA CYS A 43 12.77 0.44 -2.98
C CYS A 43 13.46 1.16 -1.82
N PRO A 44 14.25 2.21 -2.11
CA PRO A 44 14.87 3.01 -1.06
C PRO A 44 13.82 3.59 -0.12
N GLY A 45 13.87 3.18 1.16
CA GLY A 45 12.96 3.67 2.20
C GLY A 45 11.77 2.77 2.49
N ASP A 46 11.50 1.76 1.67
CA ASP A 46 10.61 0.69 2.06
C ASP A 46 11.34 -0.29 2.98
N LYS A 47 10.79 -0.52 4.17
CA LYS A 47 11.36 -1.39 5.20
C LYS A 47 10.50 -2.62 5.45
N ARG A 48 9.52 -2.87 4.57
CA ARG A 48 8.72 -4.09 4.62
C ARG A 48 9.59 -5.30 4.32
N ILE A 49 9.29 -6.41 4.99
CA ILE A 49 9.95 -7.69 4.69
C ILE A 49 9.25 -8.44 3.57
N ASN A 50 7.99 -8.10 3.24
CA ASN A 50 7.21 -8.73 2.18
C ASN A 50 7.19 -7.88 0.89
N CYS A 51 7.36 -8.53 -0.25
CA CYS A 51 7.32 -7.93 -1.59
C CYS A 51 6.02 -8.23 -2.33
N GLN A 52 5.36 -9.34 -1.98
CA GLN A 52 4.06 -9.71 -2.54
C GLN A 52 2.93 -9.11 -1.70
N GLY A 53 1.82 -8.78 -2.36
CA GLY A 53 0.61 -8.27 -1.70
C GLY A 53 0.79 -6.90 -1.04
N ILE A 54 1.75 -6.09 -1.48
CA ILE A 54 2.09 -4.79 -0.88
C ILE A 54 0.98 -3.74 -0.93
N GLN A 55 -0.02 -3.94 -1.80
CA GLN A 55 -1.25 -3.16 -1.87
C GLN A 55 -2.26 -3.55 -0.78
N PHE A 56 -2.09 -4.72 -0.17
CA PHE A 56 -2.98 -5.30 0.83
C PHE A 56 -2.39 -5.24 2.24
N TYR A 57 -1.11 -5.56 2.41
CA TYR A 57 -0.46 -5.60 3.72
C TYR A 57 1.03 -5.25 3.68
N GLY A 58 1.58 -4.92 4.85
CA GLY A 58 3.01 -4.74 5.07
C GLY A 58 3.43 -5.29 6.42
N ILE A 59 4.53 -6.04 6.44
CA ILE A 59 5.15 -6.59 7.64
C ILE A 59 6.48 -5.90 7.86
N TYR A 60 6.71 -5.42 9.07
CA TYR A 60 7.95 -4.76 9.47
C TYR A 60 8.55 -5.48 10.66
N THR A 61 9.85 -5.73 10.61
CA THR A 61 10.62 -6.26 11.74
C THR A 61 11.74 -5.30 12.08
N TYR A 62 11.88 -4.92 13.34
CA TYR A 62 12.94 -4.02 13.78
C TYR A 62 13.24 -4.21 15.26
N GLU A 63 14.46 -3.84 15.65
CA GLU A 63 14.84 -3.82 17.06
C GLU A 63 14.83 -2.39 17.59
N ARG A 64 14.36 -2.22 18.84
CA ARG A 64 14.49 -0.97 19.58
C ARG A 64 14.75 -1.26 21.04
N ALA A 65 15.87 -0.75 21.56
CA ALA A 65 16.27 -0.91 22.96
C ALA A 65 16.31 -2.39 23.41
N GLY A 66 16.84 -3.28 22.57
CA GLY A 66 16.96 -4.72 22.86
C GLY A 66 15.66 -5.51 22.76
N VAL A 67 14.55 -4.87 22.35
CA VAL A 67 13.27 -5.55 22.09
C VAL A 67 13.06 -5.62 20.59
N CYS A 68 12.81 -6.82 20.09
CA CYS A 68 12.35 -7.02 18.72
C CYS A 68 10.85 -6.67 18.62
N TYR A 69 10.48 -6.03 17.52
CA TYR A 69 9.11 -5.71 17.15
C TYR A 69 8.80 -6.31 15.78
N ILE A 70 7.63 -6.94 15.68
CA ILE A 70 7.00 -7.41 14.45
C ILE A 70 5.67 -6.69 14.33
N ASP A 71 5.55 -5.81 13.36
CA ASP A 71 4.33 -5.05 13.10
C ASP A 71 3.69 -5.48 11.79
N ALA A 72 2.39 -5.75 11.83
CA ALA A 72 1.58 -5.90 10.63
C ALA A 72 0.68 -4.70 10.41
N TYR A 73 0.61 -4.26 9.17
CA TYR A 73 -0.25 -3.16 8.75
C TYR A 73 -1.14 -3.60 7.60
N ARG A 74 -2.43 -3.27 7.70
CA ARG A 74 -3.38 -3.27 6.59
C ARG A 74 -3.12 -2.05 5.73
N MET A 75 -2.77 -2.26 4.47
CA MET A 75 -2.57 -1.18 3.51
C MET A 75 -3.91 -0.64 3.01
N GLN A 76 -3.94 0.65 2.70
CA GLN A 76 -5.09 1.30 2.09
C GLN A 76 -4.79 1.58 0.62
N SER A 77 -5.70 1.21 -0.27
CA SER A 77 -5.53 1.37 -1.72
C SER A 77 -5.49 2.82 -2.18
N ASN A 78 -5.93 3.77 -1.35
CA ASN A 78 -5.98 5.19 -1.63
C ASN A 78 -4.68 5.95 -1.29
N GLY A 79 -3.60 5.25 -0.94
CA GLY A 79 -2.32 5.86 -0.54
C GLY A 79 -2.32 6.46 0.88
N SER A 80 -3.40 6.29 1.65
CA SER A 80 -3.40 6.65 3.07
C SER A 80 -2.46 5.75 3.87
N PRO A 81 -1.93 6.23 5.01
CA PRO A 81 -1.11 5.40 5.89
C PRO A 81 -1.84 4.09 6.25
N GLY A 82 -1.12 2.98 6.22
CA GLY A 82 -1.68 1.70 6.63
C GLY A 82 -2.17 1.75 8.08
N ARG A 83 -3.23 0.98 8.38
CA ARG A 83 -3.68 0.77 9.76
C ARG A 83 -2.91 -0.41 10.36
N ARG A 84 -2.33 -0.24 11.56
CA ARG A 84 -1.68 -1.36 12.25
C ARG A 84 -2.73 -2.40 12.64
N ALA A 85 -2.58 -3.62 12.14
CA ALA A 85 -3.44 -4.76 12.48
C ALA A 85 -3.05 -5.34 13.84
N TRP A 86 -1.75 -5.57 14.06
CA TRP A 86 -1.21 -6.06 15.32
C TRP A 86 0.27 -5.72 15.46
N ARG A 87 0.76 -5.88 16.69
CA ARG A 87 2.17 -5.81 17.08
C ARG A 87 2.48 -7.01 17.95
N VAL A 88 3.58 -7.68 17.66
CA VAL A 88 4.17 -8.75 18.47
C VAL A 88 5.60 -8.37 18.79
N THR A 89 6.06 -8.69 19.99
CA THR A 89 7.40 -8.40 20.48
C THR A 89 8.15 -9.68 20.82
N SER A 90 9.47 -9.60 20.98
CA SER A 90 10.26 -10.74 21.48
C SER A 90 9.79 -11.25 22.84
N ASN A 91 9.18 -10.40 23.67
CA ASN A 91 8.62 -10.84 24.95
C ASN A 91 7.37 -11.70 24.76
N ASP A 92 6.50 -11.32 23.81
CA ASP A 92 5.31 -12.12 23.48
C ASP A 92 5.70 -13.48 22.90
N LEU A 93 6.81 -13.55 22.15
CA LEU A 93 7.35 -14.79 21.60
C LEU A 93 8.08 -15.65 22.63
N ALA A 94 8.65 -15.06 23.68
CA ALA A 94 9.40 -15.79 24.70
C ALA A 94 8.53 -16.75 25.52
N ASP A 95 7.21 -16.52 25.56
CA ASP A 95 6.24 -17.39 26.21
C ASP A 95 5.86 -18.62 25.35
N LEU A 96 6.29 -18.65 24.08
CA LEU A 96 6.02 -19.73 23.15
C LEU A 96 7.18 -20.74 23.10
N PRO A 97 6.91 -22.03 22.88
CA PRO A 97 7.96 -23.00 22.59
C PRO A 97 8.74 -22.57 21.34
N GLU A 98 10.07 -22.69 21.36
CA GLU A 98 10.91 -22.35 20.19
C GLU A 98 10.50 -23.14 18.93
N ALA A 99 10.10 -24.40 19.11
CA ALA A 99 9.53 -25.25 18.08
C ALA A 99 8.24 -25.92 18.62
N PRO A 100 7.05 -25.34 18.36
CA PRO A 100 5.79 -25.92 18.81
C PRO A 100 5.51 -27.27 18.13
N ALA A 101 4.70 -28.12 18.77
CA ALA A 101 4.35 -29.44 18.23
C ALA A 101 3.48 -29.37 16.96
N GLU A 102 2.79 -28.25 16.77
CA GLU A 102 2.00 -27.93 15.59
C GLU A 102 2.16 -26.44 15.25
N ASN A 103 1.90 -26.08 13.99
CA ASN A 103 1.94 -24.68 13.58
C ASN A 103 0.93 -23.88 14.41
N THR A 104 1.43 -22.95 15.21
CA THR A 104 0.66 -22.29 16.27
C THR A 104 0.34 -20.86 15.84
N LEU A 105 -0.94 -20.47 15.87
CA LEU A 105 -1.34 -19.08 15.65
C LEU A 105 -0.93 -18.24 16.86
N ILE A 106 -0.15 -17.19 16.61
CA ILE A 106 0.30 -16.23 17.63
C ILE A 106 -0.71 -15.10 17.76
N THR A 107 -1.07 -14.48 16.62
CA THR A 107 -2.00 -13.35 16.59
C THR A 107 -2.66 -13.20 15.22
N SER A 108 -3.76 -12.45 15.17
CA SER A 108 -4.46 -12.16 13.92
C SER A 108 -5.21 -10.83 13.97
N GLY A 109 -5.37 -10.21 12.80
CA GLY A 109 -6.17 -9.00 12.62
C GLY A 109 -6.17 -8.55 11.16
N ASP A 110 -7.25 -7.93 10.70
CA ASP A 110 -7.37 -7.40 9.33
C ASP A 110 -7.06 -8.41 8.19
N ALA A 111 -7.39 -9.70 8.42
CA ALA A 111 -7.07 -10.83 7.55
C ALA A 111 -5.56 -11.06 7.36
N ILE A 112 -4.77 -10.72 8.38
CA ILE A 112 -3.33 -10.96 8.48
C ILE A 112 -3.09 -11.79 9.75
N PHE A 113 -2.50 -12.97 9.58
CA PHE A 113 -2.34 -13.99 10.61
C PHE A 113 -0.86 -14.29 10.79
N LEU A 114 -0.35 -14.25 12.03
CA LEU A 114 1.02 -14.63 12.37
C LEU A 114 1.01 -16.00 13.04
N TYR A 115 1.85 -16.90 12.53
CA TYR A 115 2.07 -18.23 13.07
C TYR A 115 3.54 -18.42 13.44
N GLN A 116 3.78 -19.30 14.41
CA GLN A 116 5.07 -19.95 14.60
C GLN A 116 4.96 -21.38 14.06
N LEU A 117 5.87 -21.73 13.17
CA LEU A 117 5.91 -23.04 12.54
C LEU A 117 6.60 -24.06 13.44
N THR A 118 6.31 -25.34 13.21
CA THR A 118 7.03 -26.46 13.85
C THR A 118 8.55 -26.44 13.62
N SER A 119 9.02 -25.76 12.57
CA SER A 119 10.44 -25.51 12.30
C SER A 119 11.06 -24.42 13.19
N GLY A 120 10.26 -23.67 13.95
CA GLY A 120 10.65 -22.48 14.69
C GLY A 120 10.62 -21.19 13.86
N GLU A 121 10.34 -21.29 12.57
CA GLU A 121 10.18 -20.13 11.69
C GLU A 121 8.89 -19.37 11.98
N LEU A 122 8.88 -18.08 11.66
CA LEU A 122 7.67 -17.27 11.71
C LEU A 122 7.05 -17.21 10.32
N GLN A 123 5.71 -17.29 10.27
CA GLN A 123 4.96 -17.21 9.02
C GLN A 123 3.81 -16.22 9.14
N VAL A 124 3.69 -15.34 8.16
CA VAL A 124 2.49 -14.53 7.95
C VAL A 124 1.70 -15.08 6.77
N ASN A 125 0.40 -15.29 7.01
CA ASN A 125 -0.58 -15.46 5.96
C ASN A 125 -1.44 -14.19 5.89
N ALA A 126 -1.54 -13.58 4.72
CA ALA A 126 -2.31 -12.36 4.49
C ALA A 126 -3.29 -12.56 3.34
N GLY A 127 -4.59 -12.57 3.64
CA GLY A 127 -5.65 -12.70 2.65
C GLY A 127 -6.86 -13.55 3.11
N PRO A 128 -7.79 -13.83 2.17
CA PRO A 128 -7.72 -13.48 0.75
C PRO A 128 -7.70 -11.96 0.50
N ALA A 129 -6.86 -11.53 -0.44
CA ALA A 129 -6.85 -10.15 -0.95
C ALA A 129 -7.86 -9.96 -2.07
N GLU A 130 -7.94 -8.75 -2.64
CA GLU A 130 -8.90 -8.43 -3.72
C GLU A 130 -8.70 -9.27 -4.99
N ASP A 131 -7.48 -9.78 -5.21
CA ASP A 131 -7.15 -10.71 -6.30
C ASP A 131 -7.44 -12.18 -5.96
N GLY A 132 -8.06 -12.44 -4.80
CA GLY A 132 -8.40 -13.77 -4.31
C GLY A 132 -7.23 -14.58 -3.74
N LYS A 133 -6.01 -14.01 -3.69
CA LYS A 133 -4.83 -14.74 -3.20
C LYS A 133 -4.66 -14.62 -1.69
N ILE A 134 -4.09 -15.65 -1.09
CA ILE A 134 -3.40 -15.58 0.19
C ILE A 134 -1.91 -15.43 -0.09
N TYR A 135 -1.32 -14.38 0.46
CA TYR A 135 0.12 -14.14 0.43
C TYR A 135 0.77 -14.74 1.68
N VAL A 136 1.89 -15.44 1.50
CA VAL A 136 2.62 -16.11 2.56
C VAL A 136 4.03 -15.56 2.59
N THR A 137 4.47 -15.09 3.76
CA THR A 137 5.87 -14.71 4.04
C THR A 137 6.37 -15.54 5.20
N ILE A 138 7.48 -16.26 5.01
CA ILE A 138 8.15 -17.05 6.05
C ILE A 138 9.54 -16.47 6.28
N TRP A 139 9.98 -16.35 7.53
CA TRP A 139 11.29 -15.83 7.88
C TRP A 139 11.82 -16.39 9.21
N GLN A 140 13.09 -16.13 9.48
CA GLN A 140 13.75 -16.44 10.75
C GLN A 140 14.22 -15.16 11.45
N GLY A 141 14.34 -15.24 12.77
CA GLY A 141 14.89 -14.17 13.60
C GLY A 141 14.07 -12.88 13.62
N CYS A 142 14.65 -11.89 14.30
CA CYS A 142 14.13 -10.52 14.34
C CYS A 142 15.27 -9.54 14.68
N PRO A 143 15.62 -8.58 13.80
CA PRO A 143 15.02 -8.31 12.49
C PRO A 143 15.05 -9.53 11.55
N ALA A 144 14.07 -9.63 10.66
CA ALA A 144 13.89 -10.81 9.82
C ALA A 144 15.11 -11.09 8.95
N ASP A 145 15.49 -12.36 8.88
CA ASP A 145 16.47 -12.92 7.96
C ASP A 145 15.86 -14.11 7.18
N HIS A 146 16.61 -14.61 6.18
CA HIS A 146 16.27 -15.80 5.39
C HIS A 146 14.79 -15.86 4.92
N ARG A 147 14.28 -14.73 4.41
CA ARG A 147 12.88 -14.62 4.00
C ARG A 147 12.56 -15.44 2.75
N THR A 148 11.39 -16.04 2.74
CA THR A 148 10.78 -16.66 1.55
C THR A 148 9.33 -16.19 1.40
N GLU A 149 8.87 -16.06 0.16
CA GLU A 149 7.51 -15.61 -0.14
C GLU A 149 6.84 -16.51 -1.18
N SER A 150 5.55 -16.74 -0.99
CA SER A 150 4.71 -17.45 -1.94
C SER A 150 3.28 -16.89 -1.91
N SER A 151 2.45 -17.30 -2.87
CA SER A 151 1.03 -16.99 -2.85
C SER A 151 0.21 -18.10 -3.52
N PHE A 152 -1.03 -18.25 -3.09
CA PHE A 152 -1.96 -19.25 -3.64
C PHE A 152 -3.40 -18.75 -3.58
N VAL A 153 -4.29 -19.36 -4.37
CA VAL A 153 -5.73 -19.13 -4.31
C VAL A 153 -6.36 -20.26 -3.49
N PRO A 154 -7.14 -19.97 -2.43
CA PRO A 154 -7.77 -21.03 -1.64
C PRO A 154 -8.72 -21.89 -2.50
N GLY A 155 -8.53 -23.20 -2.47
CA GLY A 155 -9.39 -24.16 -3.18
C GLY A 155 -9.14 -24.31 -4.68
N SER A 156 -8.05 -23.75 -5.21
CA SER A 156 -7.59 -23.99 -6.60
C SER A 156 -6.66 -25.19 -6.73
#